data_AF-A0A8T8WNM1-F1
#
_entry.id   AF-A0A8T8WNM1-F1
#
_cell.length_a   1.000
_cell.length_b   1.000
_cell.length_c   1.000
_cell.angle_alpha   90.00
_cell.angle_beta   90.00
_cell.angle_gamma   90.00
#
_symmetry.space_group_name_H-M   'P 1'
#
loop_
_entity.id
_entity.type
_entity.pdbx_description
1 polymer ?
#
loop_
_entity_poly.entity_id
_entity_poly.type
_entity_poly.pdbx_seq_one_letter_code
_entity_poly.pdbx_strand_id
1 'polypeptide(L)'
;MSTTHFLYFHCPEAGLAFRAKLLTEENPDVASQLITQLPLQSTLGHVVISGEAFWLPTRIVHLGRDHMVQRHPGAVYLNAVGGSLCLTYGSVTESAPVNKVADVEEADRHTLSQLGRLVYEKTVSSARHTLLTIHIALHAPTPSRYNLKLTAENHYHHHGHEYSRPLDKPLPTTSKSQTWHSAHTTITTQTNTIWLHLPASIQKITWGIIPSGAGTGNQYFSVLVHLKSFLLHLGCDVLYRLLKISRYPDTPLGVLQRMTREFLSANFNTFEMLGDLGLDEMGVIGEVYLRGIGAVACKEEYRVLTGALFTFVCRMHRWVHFVFPWNLGVAFPHRRVEEILGIAEVVAGGSLEVGMEDVECGEESEVEVEVGEGVGGRFNPMEVKGVVERVEEAPV
;
A
#
# COMPACT_ATOMS: atom_id res chain seq x y z
N MET A 1 -8.01 -23.34 -27.72
CA MET A 1 -9.12 -22.82 -26.89
C MET A 1 -8.53 -22.39 -25.58
N SER A 2 -8.52 -21.09 -25.29
CA SER A 2 -7.97 -20.57 -24.02
C SER A 2 -8.85 -21.01 -22.87
N THR A 3 -8.26 -21.68 -21.88
CA THR A 3 -9.00 -22.09 -20.69
C THR A 3 -9.16 -20.86 -19.80
N THR A 4 -10.39 -20.36 -19.66
CA THR A 4 -10.68 -19.25 -18.74
C THR A 4 -10.40 -19.70 -17.30
N HIS A 5 -9.42 -19.07 -16.65
CA HIS A 5 -9.11 -19.31 -15.25
C HIS A 5 -9.84 -18.31 -14.37
N PHE A 6 -10.47 -18.78 -13.29
CA PHE A 6 -11.09 -17.93 -12.27
C PHE A 6 -10.29 -17.99 -10.98
N LEU A 7 -10.14 -16.83 -10.34
CA LEU A 7 -9.74 -16.70 -8.96
C LEU A 7 -10.99 -16.66 -8.10
N TYR A 8 -11.02 -17.43 -7.01
CA TYR A 8 -12.08 -17.43 -6.02
C TYR A 8 -11.55 -16.78 -4.75
N PHE A 9 -12.19 -15.68 -4.34
CA PHE A 9 -11.89 -14.93 -3.13
C PHE A 9 -12.92 -15.26 -2.07
N HIS A 10 -12.47 -15.48 -0.83
CA HIS A 10 -13.34 -15.78 0.30
C HIS A 10 -12.84 -15.06 1.57
N CYS A 11 -13.71 -14.25 2.17
CA CYS A 11 -13.51 -13.59 3.45
C CYS A 11 -14.32 -14.34 4.52
N PRO A 12 -13.72 -15.27 5.28
CA PRO A 12 -14.45 -16.16 6.18
C PRO A 12 -15.14 -15.42 7.32
N GLU A 13 -14.54 -14.35 7.84
CA GLU A 13 -15.10 -13.57 8.95
C GLU A 13 -16.38 -12.83 8.57
N ALA A 14 -16.59 -12.57 7.27
CA ALA A 14 -17.77 -11.91 6.74
C ALA A 14 -18.74 -12.86 6.01
N GLY A 15 -18.34 -14.12 5.78
CA GLY A 15 -19.09 -15.05 4.94
C GLY A 15 -19.26 -14.59 3.49
N LEU A 16 -18.37 -13.73 2.99
CA LEU A 16 -18.44 -13.15 1.64
C LEU A 16 -17.47 -13.87 0.70
N ALA A 17 -17.95 -14.20 -0.50
CA ALA A 17 -17.14 -14.80 -1.56
C ALA A 17 -17.48 -14.21 -2.93
N PHE A 18 -16.47 -14.10 -3.80
CA PHE A 18 -16.63 -13.61 -5.18
C PHE A 18 -15.57 -14.23 -6.10
N ARG A 19 -15.81 -14.18 -7.41
CA ARG A 19 -14.87 -14.64 -8.44
C ARG A 19 -14.37 -13.50 -9.32
N ALA A 20 -13.11 -13.62 -9.73
CA ALA A 20 -12.50 -12.75 -10.72
C ALA A 20 -11.91 -13.57 -11.86
N LYS A 21 -12.12 -13.12 -13.10
CA LYS A 21 -11.51 -13.70 -14.29
C LYS A 21 -10.02 -13.33 -14.32
N LEU A 22 -9.15 -14.33 -14.34
CA LEU A 22 -7.70 -14.14 -14.43
C LEU A 22 -7.29 -13.82 -15.88
N LEU A 23 -6.47 -12.79 -16.05
CA LEU A 23 -6.03 -12.28 -17.36
C LEU A 23 -4.69 -12.90 -17.77
N THR A 24 -4.69 -14.22 -18.01
CA THR A 24 -3.47 -14.99 -18.31
C THR A 24 -2.86 -14.62 -19.66
N GLU A 25 -3.63 -14.08 -20.60
CA GLU A 25 -3.15 -13.70 -21.93
C GLU A 25 -2.65 -12.25 -21.96
N GLU A 26 -3.38 -11.35 -21.31
CA GLU A 26 -3.08 -9.92 -21.29
C GLU A 26 -1.95 -9.59 -20.31
N ASN A 27 -1.82 -10.34 -19.22
CA ASN A 27 -0.79 -10.14 -18.21
C ASN A 27 -0.17 -11.47 -17.71
N PRO A 28 0.52 -12.21 -18.60
CA PRO A 28 1.03 -13.55 -18.29
C PRO A 28 2.06 -13.57 -17.16
N ASP A 29 2.91 -12.53 -17.08
CA ASP A 29 3.98 -12.44 -16.09
C ASP A 29 3.41 -12.37 -14.66
N VAL A 30 2.45 -11.46 -14.41
CA VAL A 30 1.80 -11.32 -13.09
C VAL A 30 0.86 -12.48 -12.81
N ALA A 31 0.10 -12.96 -13.80
CA ALA A 31 -0.80 -14.09 -13.64
C ALA A 31 -0.05 -15.36 -13.20
N SER A 32 1.08 -15.67 -13.84
CA SER A 32 1.94 -16.81 -13.48
C SER A 32 2.51 -16.69 -12.06
N GLN A 33 2.97 -15.48 -11.69
CA GLN A 33 3.46 -15.19 -10.34
C GLN A 33 2.36 -15.36 -9.28
N LEU A 34 1.14 -14.93 -9.58
CA LEU A 34 0.00 -15.09 -8.70
C LEU A 34 -0.37 -16.58 -8.55
N ILE A 35 -0.49 -17.30 -9.66
CA ILE A 35 -0.78 -18.75 -9.65
C ILE A 35 0.21 -19.52 -8.78
N THR A 36 1.50 -19.17 -8.85
CA THR A 36 2.56 -19.83 -8.05
C THR A 36 2.38 -19.65 -6.54
N GLN A 37 1.61 -18.64 -6.10
CA GLN A 37 1.31 -18.42 -4.68
C GLN A 37 0.00 -19.05 -4.21
N LEU A 38 -0.82 -19.57 -5.14
CA LEU A 38 -2.13 -20.12 -4.79
C LEU A 38 -2.04 -21.57 -4.26
N PRO A 39 -2.90 -21.97 -3.31
CA PRO A 39 -3.84 -21.11 -2.58
C PRO A 39 -3.10 -20.15 -1.64
N LEU A 40 -3.55 -18.90 -1.59
CA LEU A 40 -2.94 -17.87 -0.75
C LEU A 40 -3.93 -17.36 0.30
N GLN A 41 -3.43 -17.17 1.51
CA GLN A 41 -4.13 -16.47 2.58
C GLN A 41 -3.41 -15.16 2.89
N SER A 42 -4.17 -14.09 3.07
CA SER A 42 -3.63 -12.77 3.41
C SER A 42 -4.58 -11.99 4.31
N THR A 43 -4.11 -10.85 4.79
CA THR A 43 -4.91 -9.89 5.57
C THR A 43 -5.43 -8.79 4.65
N LEU A 44 -6.57 -8.21 5.00
CA LEU A 44 -7.14 -7.07 4.30
C LEU A 44 -6.81 -5.76 5.01
N GLY A 45 -6.56 -4.72 4.21
CA GLY A 45 -6.52 -3.34 4.68
C GLY A 45 -7.05 -2.40 3.60
N HIS A 46 -7.56 -1.23 4.00
CA HIS A 46 -8.12 -0.27 3.05
C HIS A 46 -7.04 0.71 2.54
N VAL A 47 -7.19 1.20 1.30
CA VAL A 47 -6.39 2.35 0.85
C VAL A 47 -6.90 3.62 1.55
N VAL A 48 -6.05 4.61 1.79
CA VAL A 48 -6.43 5.82 2.56
C VAL A 48 -6.21 7.10 1.78
N ILE A 49 -5.98 6.97 0.47
CA ILE A 49 -5.67 8.07 -0.44
C ILE A 49 -6.50 7.91 -1.71
N SER A 50 -6.38 6.74 -2.36
CA SER A 50 -6.86 6.54 -3.73
C SER A 50 -8.37 6.33 -3.89
N GLY A 51 -9.16 6.37 -2.80
CA GLY A 51 -10.61 6.17 -2.82
C GLY A 51 -11.07 4.77 -2.42
N GLU A 52 -12.10 4.26 -3.09
CA GLU A 52 -12.81 3.02 -2.78
C GLU A 52 -12.07 1.78 -3.31
N ALA A 53 -10.97 1.45 -2.64
CA ALA A 53 -10.19 0.24 -2.89
C ALA A 53 -9.63 -0.36 -1.59
N PHE A 54 -9.40 -1.66 -1.60
CA PHE A 54 -8.67 -2.34 -0.52
C PHE A 54 -7.51 -3.15 -1.09
N TRP A 55 -6.57 -3.52 -0.23
CA TRP A 55 -5.37 -4.25 -0.59
C TRP A 55 -5.20 -5.50 0.27
N LEU A 56 -4.48 -6.46 -0.29
CA LEU A 56 -4.02 -7.66 0.39
C LEU A 56 -2.54 -7.90 0.06
N PRO A 57 -1.65 -8.07 1.05
CA PRO A 57 -0.23 -8.25 0.76
C PRO A 57 0.05 -9.59 0.08
N THR A 58 1.05 -9.62 -0.79
CA THR A 58 1.52 -10.82 -1.49
C THR A 58 3.03 -10.95 -1.36
N ARG A 59 3.57 -12.14 -1.65
CA ARG A 59 5.03 -12.35 -1.70
C ARG A 59 5.61 -12.06 -3.09
N ILE A 60 4.82 -11.42 -3.97
CA ILE A 60 5.21 -11.19 -5.36
C ILE A 60 6.21 -10.03 -5.40
N VAL A 61 7.41 -10.33 -5.89
CA VAL A 61 8.43 -9.33 -6.22
C VAL A 61 8.47 -9.20 -7.74
N HIS A 62 7.64 -8.31 -8.28
CA HIS A 62 7.47 -8.19 -9.72
C HIS A 62 8.52 -7.27 -10.35
N LEU A 63 9.30 -7.81 -11.28
CA LEU A 63 10.29 -7.06 -12.09
C LEU A 63 10.08 -7.29 -13.59
N GLY A 64 8.95 -7.89 -13.96
CA GLY A 64 8.59 -8.25 -15.34
C GLY A 64 7.95 -7.10 -16.11
N ARG A 65 7.15 -7.46 -17.11
CA ARG A 65 6.36 -6.49 -17.88
C ARG A 65 5.05 -6.20 -17.16
N ASP A 66 4.67 -4.93 -17.19
CA ASP A 66 3.40 -4.46 -16.63
C ASP A 66 2.34 -4.39 -17.73
N HIS A 67 1.09 -4.75 -17.41
CA HIS A 67 -0.09 -4.48 -18.22
C HIS A 67 -0.88 -3.31 -17.60
N MET A 68 -0.49 -2.10 -17.96
CA MET A 68 -1.00 -0.87 -17.37
C MET A 68 -2.34 -0.47 -17.99
N VAL A 69 -3.38 -0.40 -17.18
CA VAL A 69 -4.74 0.01 -17.60
C VAL A 69 -5.31 1.07 -16.67
N GLN A 70 -6.35 1.77 -17.14
CA GLN A 70 -7.09 2.68 -16.27
C GLN A 70 -7.84 1.91 -15.18
N ARG A 71 -7.86 2.47 -13.97
CA ARG A 71 -8.52 1.87 -12.81
C ARG A 71 -10.04 1.97 -12.95
N HIS A 72 -10.74 0.89 -12.63
CA HIS A 72 -12.20 0.85 -12.64
C HIS A 72 -12.72 -0.12 -11.56
N PRO A 73 -13.98 0.02 -11.12
CA PRO A 73 -14.62 -0.96 -10.24
C PRO A 73 -14.53 -2.38 -10.81
N GLY A 74 -14.17 -3.34 -9.96
CA GLY A 74 -13.91 -4.73 -10.31
C GLY A 74 -12.45 -5.04 -10.68
N ALA A 75 -11.62 -4.04 -10.94
CA ALA A 75 -10.21 -4.27 -11.29
C ALA A 75 -9.43 -4.86 -10.11
N VAL A 76 -8.76 -5.99 -10.34
CA VAL A 76 -7.75 -6.59 -9.46
C VAL A 76 -6.38 -6.37 -10.09
N TYR A 77 -5.51 -5.66 -9.38
CA TYR A 77 -4.20 -5.26 -9.93
C TYR A 77 -3.08 -5.45 -8.93
N LEU A 78 -1.88 -5.70 -9.44
CA LEU A 78 -0.67 -5.75 -8.64
C LEU A 78 -0.13 -4.33 -8.42
N ASN A 79 -0.14 -3.89 -7.17
CA ASN A 79 0.71 -2.80 -6.73
C ASN A 79 2.11 -3.35 -6.43
N ALA A 80 2.97 -3.38 -7.45
CA ALA A 80 4.28 -4.01 -7.38
C ALA A 80 5.21 -3.33 -6.36
N VAL A 81 5.21 -1.99 -6.29
CA VAL A 81 5.98 -1.23 -5.30
C VAL A 81 5.52 -1.55 -3.88
N GLY A 82 4.22 -1.76 -3.67
CA GLY A 82 3.65 -2.04 -2.36
C GLY A 82 3.57 -3.52 -1.98
N GLY A 83 4.06 -4.43 -2.83
CA GLY A 83 4.00 -5.88 -2.63
C GLY A 83 2.58 -6.37 -2.30
N SER A 84 1.56 -5.87 -3.01
CA SER A 84 0.15 -6.15 -2.67
C SER A 84 -0.71 -6.26 -3.93
N LEU A 85 -1.74 -7.11 -3.87
CA LEU A 85 -2.86 -6.99 -4.78
C LEU A 85 -3.83 -5.96 -4.23
N CYS A 86 -4.40 -5.16 -5.11
CA CYS A 86 -5.42 -4.17 -4.80
C CYS A 86 -6.69 -4.48 -5.59
N LEU A 87 -7.84 -4.22 -4.98
CA LEU A 87 -9.15 -4.41 -5.56
C LEU A 87 -9.94 -3.11 -5.47
N THR A 88 -10.41 -2.62 -6.61
CA THR A 88 -11.24 -1.42 -6.69
C THR A 88 -12.70 -1.81 -6.61
N TYR A 89 -13.45 -1.25 -5.67
CA TYR A 89 -14.87 -1.60 -5.46
C TYR A 89 -15.83 -0.42 -5.71
N GLY A 90 -15.29 0.77 -5.98
CA GLY A 90 -16.06 1.97 -6.27
C GLY A 90 -15.21 3.10 -6.86
N SER A 91 -15.54 4.34 -6.51
CA SER A 91 -14.90 5.55 -7.03
C SER A 91 -13.48 5.75 -6.51
N VAL A 92 -12.59 6.15 -7.41
CA VAL A 92 -11.17 6.38 -7.14
C VAL A 92 -10.75 7.77 -7.61
N THR A 93 -9.86 8.40 -6.87
CA THR A 93 -9.37 9.77 -7.15
C THR A 93 -8.02 9.78 -7.87
N GLU A 94 -7.25 8.71 -7.72
CA GLU A 94 -5.92 8.58 -8.32
C GLU A 94 -6.03 8.19 -9.79
N SER A 95 -5.43 9.00 -10.66
CA SER A 95 -5.44 8.84 -12.13
C SER A 95 -4.35 7.91 -12.68
N ALA A 96 -3.45 7.43 -11.82
CA ALA A 96 -2.35 6.57 -12.23
C ALA A 96 -2.88 5.22 -12.76
N PRO A 97 -2.40 4.75 -13.91
CA PRO A 97 -2.77 3.43 -14.42
C PRO A 97 -2.24 2.33 -13.50
N VAL A 98 -2.82 1.13 -13.60
CA VAL A 98 -2.53 0.00 -12.72
C VAL A 98 -2.20 -1.27 -13.50
N ASN A 99 -1.31 -2.10 -12.93
CA ASN A 99 -0.91 -3.38 -13.52
C ASN A 99 -1.99 -4.45 -13.26
N LYS A 100 -3.05 -4.48 -14.09
CA LYS A 100 -4.25 -5.32 -13.88
C LYS A 100 -3.96 -6.79 -14.20
N VAL A 101 -4.38 -7.69 -13.31
CA VAL A 101 -4.18 -9.15 -13.43
C VAL A 101 -5.48 -9.95 -13.42
N ALA A 102 -6.56 -9.41 -12.85
CA ALA A 102 -7.88 -10.04 -12.89
C ALA A 102 -8.99 -8.99 -12.90
N ASP A 103 -10.20 -9.42 -13.25
CA ASP A 103 -11.40 -8.60 -13.27
C ASP A 103 -12.54 -9.32 -12.53
N VAL A 104 -13.10 -8.69 -11.50
CA VAL A 104 -14.23 -9.26 -10.75
C VAL A 104 -15.45 -9.31 -11.66
N GLU A 105 -16.09 -10.47 -11.68
CA GLU A 105 -17.26 -10.71 -12.52
C GLU A 105 -18.40 -9.76 -12.16
N GLU A 106 -19.15 -9.30 -13.17
CA GLU A 106 -20.22 -8.31 -12.98
C GLU A 106 -21.22 -8.72 -11.89
N ALA A 107 -21.60 -10.01 -11.89
CA ALA A 107 -22.53 -10.58 -10.92
C ALA A 107 -22.05 -10.49 -9.45
N ASP A 108 -20.73 -10.41 -9.24
CA ASP A 108 -20.14 -10.37 -7.90
C ASP A 108 -19.68 -8.97 -7.46
N ARG A 109 -19.85 -7.94 -8.31
CA ARG A 109 -19.43 -6.57 -7.97
C ARG A 109 -20.11 -6.02 -6.73
N HIS A 110 -21.37 -6.40 -6.49
CA HIS A 110 -22.07 -6.05 -5.27
C HIS A 110 -21.37 -6.62 -4.03
N THR A 111 -21.00 -7.91 -4.06
CA THR A 111 -20.27 -8.57 -2.97
C THR A 111 -18.89 -7.95 -2.73
N LEU A 112 -18.19 -7.59 -3.81
CA LEU A 112 -16.93 -6.85 -3.72
C LEU A 112 -17.12 -5.50 -3.00
N SER A 113 -18.18 -4.75 -3.36
CA SER A 113 -18.50 -3.46 -2.73
C SER A 113 -18.85 -3.61 -1.25
N GLN A 114 -19.65 -4.62 -0.90
CA GLN A 114 -19.95 -4.95 0.50
C GLN A 114 -18.69 -5.24 1.30
N LEU A 115 -17.79 -6.08 0.77
CA LEU A 115 -16.51 -6.37 1.43
C LEU A 115 -15.64 -5.12 1.54
N GLY A 116 -15.54 -4.31 0.49
CA GLY A 116 -14.76 -3.07 0.49
C GLY A 116 -15.18 -2.10 1.58
N ARG A 117 -16.49 -1.85 1.71
CA ARG A 117 -17.05 -1.00 2.79
C ARG A 117 -16.79 -1.59 4.17
N LEU A 118 -16.91 -2.91 4.32
CA LEU A 118 -16.61 -3.58 5.58
C LEU A 118 -15.12 -3.42 5.96
N VAL A 119 -14.21 -3.57 4.99
CA VAL A 119 -12.77 -3.35 5.22
C VAL A 119 -12.50 -1.90 5.60
N TYR A 120 -13.14 -0.92 4.96
CA TYR A 120 -13.04 0.50 5.35
C TYR A 120 -13.51 0.71 6.80
N GLU A 121 -14.68 0.19 7.15
CA GLU A 121 -15.25 0.32 8.50
C GLU A 121 -14.31 -0.26 9.56
N LYS A 122 -13.80 -1.46 9.31
CA LYS A 122 -12.97 -2.20 10.28
C LYS A 122 -11.51 -1.72 10.35
N THR A 123 -11.01 -0.98 9.37
CA THR A 123 -9.56 -0.66 9.30
C THR A 123 -9.24 0.83 9.18
N VAL A 124 -10.24 1.69 8.94
CA VAL A 124 -10.03 3.13 8.74
C VAL A 124 -10.95 3.98 9.61
N SER A 125 -12.26 3.77 9.53
CA SER A 125 -13.21 4.67 10.24
C SER A 125 -13.36 4.35 11.73
N SER A 126 -13.19 3.08 12.11
CA SER A 126 -13.23 2.67 13.52
C SER A 126 -11.95 3.08 14.26
N ALA A 127 -12.09 3.58 15.49
CA ALA A 127 -10.95 3.79 16.39
C ALA A 127 -10.31 2.48 16.87
N ARG A 128 -11.04 1.36 16.78
CA ARG A 128 -10.54 0.01 17.09
C ARG A 128 -10.56 -0.83 15.83
N HIS A 129 -9.38 -1.14 15.31
CA HIS A 129 -9.30 -1.89 14.08
C HIS A 129 -9.55 -3.38 14.30
N THR A 130 -10.26 -4.00 13.36
CA THR A 130 -10.48 -5.44 13.31
C THR A 130 -9.84 -5.99 12.05
N LEU A 131 -9.01 -7.01 12.22
CA LEU A 131 -8.34 -7.66 11.11
C LEU A 131 -9.32 -8.59 10.40
N LEU A 132 -9.42 -8.45 9.09
CA LEU A 132 -10.12 -9.40 8.22
C LEU A 132 -9.09 -10.18 7.41
N THR A 133 -9.38 -11.44 7.09
CA THR A 133 -8.54 -12.26 6.23
C THR A 133 -9.23 -12.57 4.91
N ILE A 134 -8.44 -12.95 3.92
CA ILE A 134 -8.94 -13.35 2.61
C ILE A 134 -8.17 -14.56 2.10
N HIS A 135 -8.90 -15.49 1.53
CA HIS A 135 -8.40 -16.74 0.95
C HIS A 135 -8.63 -16.67 -0.55
N ILE A 136 -7.60 -16.98 -1.33
CA ILE A 136 -7.66 -16.97 -2.79
C ILE A 136 -7.24 -18.34 -3.31
N ALA A 137 -8.02 -18.90 -4.23
CA ALA A 137 -7.74 -20.19 -4.88
C ALA A 137 -8.19 -20.22 -6.34
N LEU A 138 -7.74 -21.22 -7.10
CA LEU A 138 -8.20 -21.50 -8.47
C LEU A 138 -9.50 -22.32 -8.53
N HIS A 139 -9.98 -22.78 -7.39
CA HIS A 139 -11.16 -23.64 -7.29
C HIS A 139 -12.13 -23.02 -6.29
N ALA A 140 -13.43 -23.23 -6.54
CA ALA A 140 -14.46 -22.78 -5.62
C ALA A 140 -14.22 -23.38 -4.22
N PRO A 141 -14.41 -22.58 -3.15
CA PRO A 141 -14.27 -23.08 -1.80
C PRO A 141 -15.24 -24.26 -1.57
N THR A 142 -14.72 -25.41 -1.17
CA THR A 142 -15.54 -26.57 -0.83
C THR A 142 -16.15 -26.35 0.56
N PRO A 143 -17.48 -26.48 0.75
CA PRO A 143 -18.13 -26.19 2.04
C PRO A 143 -17.61 -27.01 3.24
N SER A 144 -16.95 -28.14 3.01
CA SER A 144 -16.56 -29.10 4.05
C SER A 144 -15.21 -28.84 4.73
N ARG A 145 -14.37 -27.91 4.25
CA ARG A 145 -13.03 -27.68 4.82
C ARG A 145 -12.88 -26.42 5.68
N TYR A 146 -13.88 -25.54 5.70
CA TYR A 146 -13.82 -24.28 6.47
C TYR A 146 -14.66 -24.29 7.75
N ASN A 147 -15.30 -25.42 8.10
CA ASN A 147 -15.83 -25.68 9.45
C ASN A 147 -14.70 -26.04 10.45
N LEU A 148 -13.56 -25.35 10.40
CA LEU A 148 -12.81 -25.15 11.64
C LEU A 148 -13.65 -24.19 12.46
N LYS A 149 -14.13 -24.65 13.62
CA LYS A 149 -14.87 -23.88 14.61
C LYS A 149 -14.23 -22.49 14.82
N LEU A 150 -14.66 -21.50 14.04
CA LEU A 150 -14.52 -20.10 14.37
C LEU A 150 -15.68 -19.81 15.31
N THR A 151 -15.45 -20.07 16.60
CA THR A 151 -16.35 -19.57 17.64
C THR A 151 -16.45 -18.06 17.47
N ALA A 152 -17.69 -17.60 17.38
CA ALA A 152 -18.08 -16.22 17.22
C ALA A 152 -17.73 -15.39 18.47
N GLU A 153 -16.44 -15.20 18.75
CA GLU A 153 -15.92 -14.33 19.80
C GLU A 153 -14.57 -13.73 19.36
N ASN A 154 -14.57 -12.97 18.26
CA ASN A 154 -13.49 -12.03 17.93
C ASN A 154 -13.89 -10.58 18.26
N HIS A 155 -14.63 -10.40 19.36
CA HIS A 155 -14.49 -9.16 20.12
C HIS A 155 -13.14 -9.27 20.81
N TYR A 156 -12.26 -8.28 20.65
CA TYR A 156 -11.07 -8.09 21.48
C TYR A 156 -11.54 -7.85 22.93
N HIS A 157 -12.02 -8.89 23.60
CA HIS A 157 -12.14 -9.00 25.03
C HIS A 157 -10.86 -9.64 25.55
N HIS A 158 -10.34 -9.04 26.61
CA HIS A 158 -9.07 -9.33 27.26
C HIS A 158 -9.03 -10.69 27.98
N HIS A 159 -9.71 -11.73 27.48
CA HIS A 159 -9.75 -13.03 28.13
C HIS A 159 -8.74 -14.01 27.54
N GLY A 160 -7.85 -14.46 28.42
CA GLY A 160 -6.81 -15.43 28.15
C GLY A 160 -7.38 -16.73 27.62
N HIS A 161 -7.17 -16.97 26.33
CA HIS A 161 -7.20 -18.30 25.72
C HIS A 161 -5.80 -18.61 25.19
N GLU A 162 -5.35 -19.82 25.51
CA GLU A 162 -4.04 -20.41 25.27
C GLU A 162 -3.69 -20.59 23.79
N TYR A 163 -3.56 -19.49 23.06
CA TYR A 163 -2.62 -19.37 21.95
C TYR A 163 -1.46 -18.51 22.39
N SER A 164 -0.76 -18.99 23.44
CA SER A 164 0.55 -18.49 23.83
C SER A 164 1.53 -18.75 22.67
N ARG A 165 1.60 -17.81 21.71
CA ARG A 165 2.89 -17.61 21.05
C ARG A 165 3.81 -17.01 22.10
N PRO A 166 5.03 -17.55 22.28
CA PRO A 166 5.97 -16.93 23.18
C PRO A 166 6.23 -15.51 22.66
N LEU A 167 6.10 -14.52 23.54
CA LEU A 167 6.82 -13.26 23.43
C LEU A 167 8.36 -13.47 23.33
N ASP A 168 8.81 -14.74 23.41
CA ASP A 168 10.17 -15.19 23.66
C ASP A 168 10.82 -16.00 22.53
N LYS A 169 10.29 -16.05 21.31
CA LYS A 169 11.15 -16.59 20.22
C LYS A 169 12.31 -15.60 20.07
N PRO A 170 13.55 -16.01 20.39
CA PRO A 170 14.67 -15.07 20.39
C PRO A 170 14.81 -14.50 18.98
N LEU A 171 15.13 -13.20 18.92
CA LEU A 171 15.52 -12.58 17.67
C LEU A 171 16.61 -13.43 17.00
N PRO A 172 16.63 -13.50 15.66
CA PRO A 172 17.65 -14.28 14.96
C PRO A 172 19.05 -13.90 15.42
N THR A 173 19.86 -14.87 15.85
CA THR A 173 21.25 -14.60 16.24
C THR A 173 22.13 -14.51 15.00
N THR A 174 22.89 -13.44 14.84
CA THR A 174 23.85 -13.31 13.73
C THR A 174 25.07 -14.20 13.96
N SER A 175 25.40 -15.07 13.01
CA SER A 175 26.67 -15.83 13.01
C SER A 175 27.78 -15.05 12.29
N LYS A 176 29.05 -15.26 12.69
CA LYS A 176 30.22 -14.71 11.96
C LYS A 176 30.42 -15.35 10.58
N SER A 177 29.90 -16.56 10.35
CA SER A 177 30.03 -17.31 9.08
C SER A 177 28.76 -17.24 8.22
N GLN A 178 28.01 -16.13 8.30
CA GLN A 178 26.70 -16.01 7.66
C GLN A 178 26.81 -15.96 6.12
N THR A 179 26.09 -16.85 5.43
CA THR A 179 25.95 -16.85 3.97
C THR A 179 24.72 -16.08 3.53
N TRP A 180 24.67 -15.64 2.26
CA TRP A 180 23.47 -14.97 1.72
C TRP A 180 22.22 -15.88 1.78
N HIS A 181 22.38 -17.19 1.59
CA HIS A 181 21.29 -18.18 1.73
C HIS A 181 20.73 -18.20 3.16
N SER A 182 21.61 -18.24 4.17
CA SER A 182 21.18 -18.18 5.57
C SER A 182 20.47 -16.86 5.89
N ALA A 183 20.93 -15.74 5.31
CA ALA A 183 20.28 -14.45 5.43
C ALA A 183 18.86 -14.48 4.85
N HIS A 184 18.72 -14.98 3.62
CA HIS A 184 17.44 -15.14 2.93
C HIS A 184 16.46 -16.00 3.73
N THR A 185 16.94 -17.15 4.25
CA THR A 185 16.12 -18.04 5.08
C THR A 185 15.64 -17.36 6.36
N THR A 186 16.53 -16.61 7.05
CA THR A 186 16.17 -15.87 8.26
C THR A 186 15.08 -14.83 7.97
N ILE A 187 15.27 -13.99 6.95
CA ILE A 187 14.32 -12.93 6.59
C ILE A 187 12.96 -13.51 6.16
N THR A 188 12.98 -14.56 5.34
CA THR A 188 11.76 -15.23 4.88
C THR A 188 11.02 -15.91 6.03
N THR A 189 11.75 -16.55 6.94
CA THR A 189 11.18 -17.13 8.15
C THR A 189 10.50 -16.07 8.99
N GLN A 190 11.16 -14.95 9.23
CA GLN A 190 10.59 -13.85 10.00
C GLN A 190 9.34 -13.27 9.31
N THR A 191 9.39 -13.07 7.99
CA THR A 191 8.24 -12.63 7.18
C THR A 191 7.05 -13.57 7.34
N ASN A 192 7.28 -14.89 7.35
CA ASN A 192 6.22 -15.87 7.55
C ASN A 192 5.61 -15.80 8.95
N THR A 193 6.40 -15.51 9.99
CA THR A 193 5.88 -15.38 11.36
C THR A 193 4.86 -14.24 11.49
N ILE A 194 5.08 -13.14 10.77
CA ILE A 194 4.25 -11.94 10.80
C ILE A 194 3.26 -11.86 9.64
N TRP A 195 3.07 -12.93 8.86
CA TRP A 195 2.28 -12.85 7.64
C TRP A 195 0.79 -12.58 7.92
N LEU A 196 0.22 -13.29 8.90
CA LEU A 196 -1.19 -13.18 9.31
C LEU A 196 -1.35 -12.64 10.74
N HIS A 197 -0.26 -12.48 11.48
CA HIS A 197 -0.28 -12.06 12.88
C HIS A 197 0.48 -10.75 13.07
N LEU A 198 -0.13 -9.84 13.83
CA LEU A 198 0.47 -8.57 14.19
C LEU A 198 1.79 -8.82 14.96
N PRO A 199 2.91 -8.19 14.56
CA PRO A 199 4.17 -8.27 15.30
C PRO A 199 4.03 -7.73 16.72
N ALA A 200 4.69 -8.39 17.68
CA ALA A 200 4.64 -7.98 19.08
C ALA A 200 5.23 -6.57 19.31
N SER A 201 6.26 -6.19 18.55
CA SER A 201 6.84 -4.83 18.54
C SER A 201 5.79 -3.77 18.21
N ILE A 202 5.05 -3.97 17.12
CA ILE A 202 3.97 -3.06 16.70
C ILE A 202 2.84 -3.06 17.74
N GLN A 203 2.48 -4.21 18.31
CA GLN A 203 1.49 -4.26 19.40
C GLN A 203 1.93 -3.42 20.61
N LYS A 204 3.19 -3.52 21.05
CA LYS A 204 3.74 -2.69 22.14
C LYS A 204 3.65 -1.20 21.83
N ILE A 205 3.98 -0.80 20.60
CA ILE A 205 3.86 0.60 20.16
C ILE A 205 2.42 1.09 20.26
N THR A 206 1.42 0.26 19.91
CA THR A 206 0.00 0.67 20.07
C THR A 206 -0.44 0.83 21.53
N TRP A 207 0.28 0.22 22.47
CA TRP A 207 0.12 0.45 23.91
C TRP A 207 0.94 1.63 24.44
N GLY A 208 1.64 2.36 23.57
CA GLY A 208 2.55 3.44 23.95
C GLY A 208 3.86 2.94 24.60
N ILE A 209 4.18 1.66 24.47
CA ILE A 209 5.40 1.07 25.03
C ILE A 209 6.50 1.11 23.97
N ILE A 210 7.41 2.07 24.12
CA ILE A 210 8.59 2.24 23.26
C ILE A 210 9.83 2.24 24.16
N PRO A 211 10.66 1.18 24.14
CA PRO A 211 11.77 1.03 25.10
C PRO A 211 12.78 2.18 25.10
N SER A 212 13.02 2.82 23.95
CA SER A 212 13.93 3.96 23.82
C SER A 212 13.40 5.27 24.45
N GLY A 213 12.10 5.34 24.76
CA GLY A 213 11.44 6.57 25.16
C GLY A 213 11.19 7.55 24.00
N ALA A 214 11.35 7.14 22.73
CA ALA A 214 11.11 8.00 21.59
C ALA A 214 9.68 8.56 21.56
N GLY A 215 9.56 9.86 21.30
CA GLY A 215 8.27 10.58 21.26
C GLY A 215 8.26 11.85 22.11
N THR A 216 8.56 12.99 21.50
CA THR A 216 8.56 14.29 22.18
C THR A 216 7.19 14.59 22.78
N GLY A 217 7.16 15.05 24.03
CA GLY A 217 5.92 15.34 24.75
C GLY A 217 5.24 14.11 25.36
N ASN A 218 5.99 13.02 25.62
CA ASN A 218 5.49 11.78 26.21
C ASN A 218 4.30 11.17 25.42
N GLN A 219 4.40 11.16 24.09
CA GLN A 219 3.39 10.57 23.19
C GLN A 219 4.04 9.73 22.10
N TYR A 220 3.32 8.73 21.59
CA TYR A 220 3.81 7.79 20.57
C TYR A 220 3.19 8.01 19.18
N PHE A 221 2.28 8.99 19.02
CA PHE A 221 1.67 9.31 17.74
C PHE A 221 2.71 9.74 16.70
N SER A 222 3.65 10.63 17.07
CA SER A 222 4.72 11.03 16.16
C SER A 222 5.59 9.83 15.77
N VAL A 223 5.77 8.85 16.65
CA VAL A 223 6.49 7.61 16.34
C VAL A 223 5.74 6.80 15.28
N LEU A 224 4.42 6.64 15.41
CA LEU A 224 3.61 5.98 14.37
C LEU A 224 3.69 6.70 13.02
N VAL A 225 3.70 8.03 13.01
CA VAL A 225 3.88 8.83 11.78
C VAL A 225 5.22 8.53 11.12
N HIS A 226 6.31 8.52 11.89
CA HIS A 226 7.64 8.22 11.36
C HIS A 226 7.75 6.77 10.89
N LEU A 227 7.33 5.79 11.70
CA LEU A 227 7.34 4.38 11.32
C LEU A 227 6.64 4.12 10.00
N LYS A 228 5.45 4.71 9.82
CA LYS A 228 4.69 4.60 8.58
C LYS A 228 5.48 5.17 7.39
N SER A 229 6.05 6.36 7.54
CA SER A 229 6.83 7.03 6.49
C SER A 229 8.10 6.25 6.14
N PHE A 230 8.91 5.89 7.13
CA PHE A 230 10.17 5.18 6.94
C PHE A 230 9.96 3.80 6.30
N LEU A 231 9.00 3.00 6.77
CA LEU A 231 8.76 1.68 6.20
C LEU A 231 8.17 1.77 4.78
N LEU A 232 7.27 2.73 4.53
CA LEU A 232 6.75 2.99 3.18
C LEU A 232 7.90 3.33 2.22
N HIS A 233 8.77 4.26 2.60
CA HIS A 233 9.87 4.71 1.75
C HIS A 233 10.93 3.61 1.57
N LEU A 234 11.34 2.95 2.65
CA LEU A 234 12.33 1.87 2.61
C LEU A 234 11.85 0.73 1.70
N GLY A 235 10.62 0.26 1.89
CA GLY A 235 10.06 -0.84 1.09
C GLY A 235 9.74 -0.41 -0.34
N CYS A 236 8.76 0.49 -0.47
CA CYS A 236 8.12 0.80 -1.75
C CYS A 236 9.01 1.63 -2.68
N ASP A 237 9.92 2.44 -2.13
CA ASP A 237 10.76 3.32 -2.93
C ASP A 237 12.19 2.79 -3.03
N VAL A 238 12.92 2.74 -1.91
CA VAL A 238 14.36 2.41 -1.91
C VAL A 238 14.62 0.97 -2.38
N LEU A 239 14.08 -0.03 -1.67
CA LEU A 239 14.36 -1.43 -1.97
C LEU A 239 13.81 -1.84 -3.34
N TYR A 240 12.60 -1.40 -3.68
CA TYR A 240 12.02 -1.72 -4.98
C TYR A 240 12.79 -1.08 -6.16
N ARG A 241 13.24 0.17 -6.04
CA ARG A 241 14.09 0.79 -7.07
C ARG A 241 15.42 0.08 -7.22
N LEU A 242 16.07 -0.29 -6.11
CA LEU A 242 17.30 -1.09 -6.15
C LEU A 242 17.09 -2.44 -6.88
N LEU A 243 15.94 -3.09 -6.67
CA LEU A 243 15.56 -4.30 -7.41
C LEU A 243 15.37 -4.01 -8.91
N LYS A 244 14.71 -2.92 -9.30
CA LYS A 244 14.56 -2.54 -10.71
C LYS A 244 15.90 -2.18 -11.36
N ILE A 245 16.75 -1.40 -10.70
CA ILE A 245 18.09 -1.03 -11.19
C ILE A 245 18.96 -2.27 -11.41
N SER A 246 18.85 -3.28 -10.53
CA SER A 246 19.61 -4.53 -10.70
C SER A 246 19.32 -5.31 -11.99
N ARG A 247 18.24 -4.98 -12.71
CA ARG A 247 17.89 -5.56 -14.01
C ARG A 247 18.68 -4.93 -15.16
N TYR A 248 19.24 -3.74 -14.99
CA TYR A 248 19.99 -3.09 -16.05
C TYR A 248 21.30 -3.85 -16.31
N PRO A 249 21.59 -4.22 -17.57
CA PRO A 249 22.72 -5.08 -17.89
C PRO A 249 24.07 -4.44 -17.56
N ASP A 250 24.16 -3.13 -17.77
CA ASP A 250 25.33 -2.26 -17.57
C ASP A 250 25.63 -1.93 -16.10
N THR A 251 24.70 -2.16 -15.17
CA THR A 251 24.95 -1.92 -13.75
C THR A 251 25.75 -3.09 -13.13
N PRO A 252 27.01 -2.88 -12.67
CA PRO A 252 27.82 -3.92 -12.05
C PRO A 252 27.33 -4.28 -10.64
N LEU A 253 27.53 -5.53 -10.22
CA LEU A 253 27.11 -6.00 -8.88
C LEU A 253 27.76 -5.20 -7.74
N GLY A 254 29.06 -4.91 -7.84
CA GLY A 254 29.77 -4.15 -6.80
C GLY A 254 29.21 -2.73 -6.60
N VAL A 255 28.73 -2.10 -7.69
CA VAL A 255 28.05 -0.79 -7.63
C VAL A 255 26.70 -0.92 -6.92
N LEU A 256 25.90 -1.95 -7.25
CA LEU A 256 24.65 -2.23 -6.55
C LEU A 256 24.87 -2.43 -5.06
N GLN A 257 25.82 -3.29 -4.66
CA GLN A 257 26.14 -3.56 -3.26
C GLN A 257 26.57 -2.28 -2.53
N ARG A 258 27.38 -1.42 -3.15
CA ARG A 258 27.79 -0.14 -2.57
C ARG A 258 26.60 0.78 -2.41
N MET A 259 25.82 1.02 -3.47
CA MET A 259 24.61 1.86 -3.42
C MET A 259 23.67 1.40 -2.31
N THR A 260 23.40 0.09 -2.21
CA THR A 260 22.57 -0.48 -1.16
C THR A 260 23.08 -0.12 0.24
N ARG A 261 24.39 -0.18 0.49
CA ARG A 261 24.94 0.22 1.80
C ARG A 261 24.81 1.72 2.05
N GLU A 262 25.02 2.55 1.03
CA GLU A 262 24.87 4.00 1.12
C GLU A 262 23.44 4.40 1.51
N PHE A 263 22.43 3.82 0.84
CA PHE A 263 21.03 4.13 1.10
C PHE A 263 20.50 3.58 2.42
N LEU A 264 21.06 2.48 2.92
CA LEU A 264 20.49 1.78 4.08
C LEU A 264 21.24 2.02 5.39
N SER A 265 22.55 2.28 5.34
CA SER A 265 23.41 2.21 6.53
C SER A 265 24.56 3.21 6.64
N ALA A 266 25.11 3.73 5.53
CA ALA A 266 26.39 4.46 5.60
C ALA A 266 26.27 5.85 6.23
N ASN A 267 25.32 6.68 5.77
CA ASN A 267 25.12 8.03 6.30
C ASN A 267 24.10 8.07 7.44
N PHE A 268 23.05 7.27 7.30
CA PHE A 268 21.97 7.15 8.26
C PHE A 268 21.53 5.70 8.29
N ASN A 269 21.68 5.05 9.44
CA ASN A 269 21.27 3.66 9.58
C ASN A 269 19.76 3.58 9.78
N THR A 270 19.06 3.28 8.69
CA THR A 270 17.59 3.20 8.69
C THR A 270 17.08 2.09 9.61
N PHE A 271 17.85 1.00 9.76
CA PHE A 271 17.46 -0.12 10.62
C PHE A 271 17.62 0.20 12.11
N GLU A 272 18.68 0.92 12.48
CA GLU A 272 18.86 1.43 13.85
C GLU A 272 17.75 2.41 14.21
N MET A 273 17.44 3.39 13.33
CA MET A 273 16.32 4.31 13.55
C MET A 273 15.00 3.57 13.77
N LEU A 274 14.69 2.55 12.96
CA LEU A 274 13.47 1.77 13.15
C LEU A 274 13.47 0.98 14.46
N GLY A 275 14.64 0.51 14.91
CA GLY A 275 14.84 -0.07 16.24
C GLY A 275 14.57 0.94 17.35
N ASP A 276 15.12 2.16 17.24
CA ASP A 276 14.88 3.25 18.18
C ASP A 276 13.40 3.66 18.24
N LEU A 277 12.64 3.47 17.16
CA LEU A 277 11.19 3.69 17.13
C LEU A 277 10.37 2.48 17.66
N GLY A 278 11.03 1.45 18.20
CA GLY A 278 10.40 0.31 18.87
C GLY A 278 10.25 -0.96 18.02
N LEU A 279 10.84 -1.01 16.81
CA LEU A 279 10.87 -2.22 15.97
C LEU A 279 12.21 -2.94 16.11
N ASP A 280 12.49 -3.51 17.28
CA ASP A 280 13.77 -4.16 17.62
C ASP A 280 14.23 -5.19 16.56
N GLU A 281 13.28 -5.92 15.96
CA GLU A 281 13.60 -6.88 14.91
C GLU A 281 14.17 -6.26 13.63
N MET A 282 13.92 -4.97 13.37
CA MET A 282 14.46 -4.28 12.19
C MET A 282 15.97 -4.13 12.28
N GLY A 283 16.53 -3.88 13.47
CA GLY A 283 17.99 -3.79 13.67
C GLY A 283 18.67 -5.13 13.32
N VAL A 284 18.14 -6.22 13.87
CA VAL A 284 18.66 -7.58 13.63
C VAL A 284 18.50 -7.99 12.16
N ILE A 285 17.32 -7.78 11.57
CA ILE A 285 17.07 -8.12 10.17
C ILE A 285 17.94 -7.26 9.22
N GLY A 286 18.14 -5.99 9.55
CA GLY A 286 19.04 -5.09 8.84
C GLY A 286 20.48 -5.60 8.82
N GLU A 287 21.00 -6.00 9.97
CA GLU A 287 22.34 -6.58 10.08
C GLU A 287 22.47 -7.89 9.29
N VAL A 288 21.49 -8.79 9.44
CA VAL A 288 21.41 -10.06 8.68
C VAL A 288 21.46 -9.78 7.18
N TYR A 289 20.67 -8.81 6.69
CA TYR A 289 20.68 -8.43 5.28
C TYR A 289 22.01 -7.82 4.84
N LEU A 290 22.55 -6.85 5.58
CA LEU A 290 23.78 -6.13 5.22
C LEU A 290 25.02 -7.04 5.22
N ARG A 291 25.05 -8.08 6.05
CA ARG A 291 26.07 -9.15 5.98
C ARG A 291 25.83 -10.03 4.75
N GLY A 292 24.60 -10.49 4.57
CA GLY A 292 24.22 -11.37 3.45
C GLY A 292 24.49 -10.74 2.08
N ILE A 293 24.21 -9.44 1.91
CA ILE A 293 24.41 -8.73 0.64
C ILE A 293 25.89 -8.55 0.30
N GLY A 294 26.79 -8.63 1.28
CA GLY A 294 28.24 -8.67 1.04
C GLY A 294 28.72 -10.02 0.48
N ALA A 295 27.92 -11.07 0.62
CA ALA A 295 28.28 -12.44 0.26
C ALA A 295 27.60 -12.94 -1.04
N VAL A 296 26.80 -12.12 -1.71
CA VAL A 296 26.22 -12.49 -3.02
C VAL A 296 27.29 -12.36 -4.12
N ALA A 297 27.31 -13.32 -5.03
CA ALA A 297 28.26 -13.44 -6.14
C ALA A 297 27.67 -12.96 -7.49
N CYS A 298 26.35 -12.86 -7.61
CA CYS A 298 25.70 -12.37 -8.84
C CYS A 298 24.44 -11.53 -8.61
N LYS A 299 23.96 -10.84 -9.66
CA LYS A 299 22.75 -9.99 -9.61
C LYS A 299 21.46 -10.78 -9.38
N GLU A 300 21.44 -12.09 -9.63
CA GLU A 300 20.27 -12.93 -9.31
C GLU A 300 20.16 -13.15 -7.81
N GLU A 301 21.25 -13.55 -7.15
CA GLU A 301 21.30 -13.71 -5.69
C GLU A 301 21.02 -12.39 -4.96
N TYR A 302 21.53 -11.27 -5.50
CA TYR A 302 21.18 -9.93 -5.03
C TYR A 302 19.67 -9.68 -5.06
N ARG A 303 19.00 -10.03 -6.16
CA ARG A 303 17.55 -9.85 -6.33
C ARG A 303 16.75 -10.75 -5.40
N VAL A 304 17.16 -12.00 -5.22
CA VAL A 304 16.52 -12.94 -4.29
C VAL A 304 16.60 -12.42 -2.86
N LEU A 305 17.80 -12.06 -2.39
CA LEU A 305 17.99 -11.59 -1.02
C LEU A 305 17.31 -10.23 -0.76
N THR A 306 17.45 -9.28 -1.69
CA THR A 306 16.81 -7.96 -1.58
C THR A 306 15.29 -8.05 -1.72
N GLY A 307 14.78 -8.99 -2.53
CA GLY A 307 13.36 -9.27 -2.65
C GLY A 307 12.75 -9.83 -1.36
N ALA A 308 13.50 -10.66 -0.62
CA ALA A 308 13.09 -11.12 0.71
C ALA A 308 13.00 -9.96 1.70
N LEU A 309 13.99 -9.07 1.75
CA LEU A 309 13.95 -7.88 2.61
C LEU A 309 12.79 -6.94 2.21
N PHE A 310 12.62 -6.70 0.92
CA PHE A 310 11.50 -5.91 0.39
C PHE A 310 10.15 -6.46 0.88
N THR A 311 9.95 -7.77 0.77
CA THR A 311 8.70 -8.42 1.21
C THR A 311 8.49 -8.26 2.72
N PHE A 312 9.55 -8.44 3.51
CA PHE A 312 9.51 -8.24 4.96
C PHE A 312 9.13 -6.79 5.33
N VAL A 313 9.83 -5.81 4.78
CA VAL A 313 9.60 -4.38 5.05
C VAL A 313 8.21 -3.95 4.60
N CYS A 314 7.78 -4.37 3.40
CA CYS A 314 6.42 -4.11 2.94
C CYS A 314 5.39 -4.74 3.88
N ARG A 315 5.61 -5.95 4.40
CA ARG A 315 4.70 -6.55 5.38
C ARG A 315 4.66 -5.76 6.70
N MET A 316 5.81 -5.32 7.21
CA MET A 316 5.88 -4.46 8.39
C MET A 316 5.14 -3.13 8.17
N HIS A 317 5.35 -2.49 7.01
CA HIS A 317 4.62 -1.30 6.61
C HIS A 317 3.11 -1.52 6.64
N ARG A 318 2.61 -2.65 6.13
CA ARG A 318 1.17 -2.96 6.14
C ARG A 318 0.60 -3.15 7.53
N TRP A 319 1.38 -3.68 8.48
CA TRP A 319 0.97 -3.74 9.88
C TRP A 319 0.92 -2.36 10.53
N VAL A 320 1.93 -1.52 10.31
CA VAL A 320 1.93 -0.14 10.79
C VAL A 320 0.76 0.63 10.19
N HIS A 321 0.52 0.50 8.88
CA HIS A 321 -0.65 1.06 8.20
C HIS A 321 -1.95 0.56 8.83
N PHE A 322 -2.06 -0.74 9.14
CA PHE A 322 -3.24 -1.31 9.77
C PHE A 322 -3.49 -0.73 11.17
N VAL A 323 -2.48 -0.47 11.99
CA VAL A 323 -2.69 0.09 13.35
C VAL A 323 -2.70 1.62 13.39
N PHE A 324 -2.34 2.28 12.29
CA PHE A 324 -2.26 3.74 12.24
C PHE A 324 -3.65 4.37 12.44
N PRO A 325 -3.82 5.38 13.31
CA PRO A 325 -5.14 5.89 13.71
C PRO A 325 -5.77 6.78 12.62
N TRP A 326 -6.21 6.17 11.51
CA TRP A 326 -6.79 6.88 10.37
C TRP A 326 -8.10 7.57 10.67
N ASN A 327 -8.83 7.09 11.68
CA ASN A 327 -10.08 7.66 12.14
C ASN A 327 -9.91 9.13 12.60
N LEU A 328 -8.68 9.58 12.91
CA LEU A 328 -8.38 11.00 13.17
C LEU A 328 -8.65 11.90 11.95
N GLY A 329 -8.70 11.34 10.74
CA GLY A 329 -9.02 12.05 9.49
C GLY A 329 -10.39 12.73 9.51
N VAL A 330 -11.33 12.31 10.37
CA VAL A 330 -12.63 12.98 10.53
C VAL A 330 -12.49 14.44 10.98
N ALA A 331 -11.38 14.79 11.65
CA ALA A 331 -11.08 16.18 12.03
C ALA A 331 -10.55 17.03 10.86
N PHE A 332 -10.29 16.42 9.70
CA PHE A 332 -9.68 17.07 8.53
C PHE A 332 -10.50 16.81 7.25
N PRO A 333 -11.80 17.19 7.21
CA PRO A 333 -12.63 16.95 6.04
C PRO A 333 -12.19 17.82 4.85
N HIS A 334 -12.38 17.30 3.64
CA HIS A 334 -12.37 18.14 2.44
C HIS A 334 -13.52 19.15 2.52
N ARG A 335 -13.26 20.39 2.11
CA ARG A 335 -14.28 21.44 2.04
C ARG A 335 -15.25 21.13 0.90
N ARG A 336 -16.54 21.38 1.13
CA ARG A 336 -17.55 21.31 0.07
C ARG A 336 -17.40 22.50 -0.87
N VAL A 337 -17.89 22.38 -2.10
CA VAL A 337 -17.78 23.43 -3.12
C VAL A 337 -18.40 24.74 -2.62
N GLU A 338 -19.53 24.66 -1.90
CA GLU A 338 -20.22 25.83 -1.35
C GLU A 338 -19.38 26.55 -0.29
N GLU A 339 -18.64 25.80 0.55
CA GLU A 339 -17.71 26.39 1.53
C GLU A 339 -16.54 27.08 0.83
N ILE A 340 -16.05 26.51 -0.27
CA ILE A 340 -14.95 27.09 -1.06
C ILE A 340 -15.40 28.39 -1.72
N LEU A 341 -16.60 28.41 -2.32
CA LEU A 341 -17.17 29.61 -2.93
C LEU A 341 -17.37 30.72 -1.90
N GLY A 342 -17.90 30.41 -0.71
CA GLY A 342 -18.02 31.38 0.37
C GLY A 342 -16.68 31.94 0.85
N ILE A 343 -15.63 31.12 0.92
CA ILE A 343 -14.26 31.61 1.21
C ILE A 343 -13.77 32.54 0.09
N ALA A 344 -14.03 32.19 -1.17
CA ALA A 344 -13.63 33.00 -2.31
C ALA A 344 -14.32 34.38 -2.31
N GLU A 345 -15.60 34.47 -1.94
CA GLU A 345 -16.32 35.75 -1.79
C GLU A 345 -15.75 36.63 -0.67
N VAL A 346 -15.37 36.02 0.46
CA VAL A 346 -14.71 36.74 1.56
C VAL A 346 -13.32 37.22 1.16
N VAL A 347 -12.55 36.40 0.43
CA VAL A 347 -11.20 36.76 -0.06
C VAL A 347 -11.25 37.79 -1.19
N ALA A 348 -12.28 37.74 -2.05
CA ALA A 348 -12.52 38.71 -3.11
C ALA A 348 -13.04 40.07 -2.60
N GLY A 349 -13.22 40.22 -1.29
CA GLY A 349 -13.56 41.49 -0.66
C GLY A 349 -14.98 41.93 -0.99
N GLY A 350 -15.97 41.13 -0.58
CA GLY A 350 -17.40 41.46 -0.67
C GLY A 350 -17.72 42.94 -0.41
N SER A 351 -17.80 43.68 -1.50
CA SER A 351 -18.70 44.80 -1.78
C SER A 351 -19.12 44.66 -3.25
N LEU A 352 -19.69 43.51 -3.60
CA LEU A 352 -20.61 43.44 -4.73
C LEU A 352 -21.99 43.73 -4.14
N GLU A 353 -22.30 45.02 -4.01
CA GLU A 353 -23.68 45.48 -3.95
C GLU A 353 -24.35 45.04 -5.25
N VAL A 354 -25.08 43.93 -5.20
CA VAL A 354 -26.08 43.63 -6.22
C VAL A 354 -27.23 44.58 -5.94
N GLY A 355 -27.21 45.74 -6.60
CA GLY A 355 -28.38 46.60 -6.72
C GLY A 355 -29.49 45.78 -7.37
N MET A 356 -30.49 45.38 -6.59
CA MET A 356 -31.82 45.12 -7.11
C MET A 356 -32.36 46.48 -7.58
N GLU A 357 -32.12 46.82 -8.83
CA GLU A 357 -33.04 47.71 -9.54
C GLU A 357 -34.23 46.85 -10.00
N ASP A 358 -35.40 47.25 -9.54
CA ASP A 358 -36.69 46.71 -9.92
C ASP A 358 -36.83 46.70 -11.45
N VAL A 359 -36.88 45.52 -12.05
CA VAL A 359 -37.35 45.37 -13.43
C VAL A 359 -38.80 44.92 -13.37
N GLU A 360 -39.67 45.88 -13.68
CA GLU A 360 -41.11 45.69 -13.88
C GLU A 360 -41.39 44.55 -14.86
N CYS A 361 -42.41 43.76 -14.53
CA CYS A 361 -42.96 42.74 -15.40
C CYS A 361 -43.48 43.34 -16.71
N GLY A 362 -42.90 42.92 -17.83
CA GLY A 362 -43.37 43.30 -19.17
C GLY A 362 -43.14 42.17 -20.17
N GLU A 363 -44.24 41.46 -20.44
CA GLU A 363 -44.66 40.77 -21.67
C GLU A 363 -43.74 39.79 -22.42
N GLU A 364 -44.43 38.74 -22.89
CA GLU A 364 -43.97 37.59 -23.65
C GLU A 364 -43.31 37.97 -24.99
N SER A 365 -42.17 37.36 -25.29
CA SER A 365 -41.80 37.06 -26.68
C SER A 365 -40.92 35.81 -26.74
N GLU A 366 -41.43 34.79 -27.42
CA GLU A 366 -40.68 33.61 -27.86
C GLU A 366 -39.49 34.04 -28.72
N VAL A 367 -38.29 33.57 -28.36
CA VAL A 367 -37.13 33.57 -29.26
C VAL A 367 -36.48 32.20 -29.17
N GLU A 368 -36.65 31.42 -30.24
CA GLU A 368 -35.86 30.23 -30.56
C GLU A 368 -34.37 30.62 -30.67
N VAL A 369 -33.48 29.84 -30.05
CA VAL A 369 -32.05 29.87 -30.39
C VAL A 369 -31.54 28.44 -30.53
N GLU A 370 -30.99 28.20 -31.72
CA GLU A 370 -30.45 26.97 -32.27
C GLU A 370 -29.30 26.37 -31.44
N VAL A 371 -29.25 25.04 -31.48
CA VAL A 371 -28.14 24.21 -30.99
C VAL A 371 -26.97 24.32 -31.97
N GLY A 372 -25.92 25.02 -31.58
CA GLY A 372 -24.63 25.06 -32.29
C GLY A 372 -23.62 24.07 -31.70
N GLU A 373 -23.28 23.04 -32.47
CA GLU A 373 -22.09 22.21 -32.27
C GLU A 373 -20.81 23.07 -32.35
N GLY A 374 -19.84 22.85 -31.45
CA GLY A 374 -18.60 23.63 -31.49
C GLY A 374 -17.50 23.22 -30.50
N VAL A 375 -16.70 22.24 -30.91
CA VAL A 375 -15.22 22.16 -30.78
C VAL A 375 -14.58 22.24 -29.38
N GLY A 376 -13.89 21.15 -29.03
CA GLY A 376 -13.03 21.05 -27.85
C GLY A 376 -11.87 22.05 -27.82
N GLY A 377 -11.76 22.76 -26.70
CA GLY A 377 -10.63 23.63 -26.36
C GLY A 377 -9.70 22.95 -25.35
N ARG A 378 -8.47 22.68 -25.77
CA ARG A 378 -7.35 22.29 -24.90
C ARG A 378 -6.98 23.46 -23.99
N PHE A 379 -6.86 23.17 -22.69
CA PHE A 379 -6.23 24.04 -21.71
C PHE A 379 -4.71 24.07 -21.95
N ASN A 380 -4.13 25.25 -22.18
CA ASN A 380 -2.68 25.45 -22.23
C ASN A 380 -2.31 26.52 -21.19
N PRO A 381 -1.42 26.24 -20.22
CA PRO A 381 -1.11 27.17 -19.15
C PRO A 381 -0.14 28.27 -19.62
N MET A 382 -0.29 29.42 -18.97
CA MET A 382 0.40 30.70 -19.18
C MET A 382 1.89 30.61 -19.56
N GLU A 383 2.20 31.39 -20.60
CA GLU A 383 3.51 31.97 -20.87
C GLU A 383 4.00 32.81 -19.67
N VAL A 384 5.16 32.47 -19.12
CA VAL A 384 5.96 33.39 -18.30
C VAL A 384 7.15 33.83 -19.16
N LYS A 385 7.13 35.11 -19.56
CA LYS A 385 8.22 35.78 -20.26
C LYS A 385 9.45 35.83 -19.35
N GLY A 386 10.60 35.53 -19.95
CA GLY A 386 11.88 35.38 -19.28
C GLY A 386 12.51 36.67 -18.76
N VAL A 387 13.32 36.50 -17.73
CA VAL A 387 14.47 37.34 -17.41
C VAL A 387 15.68 36.42 -17.48
N VAL A 388 16.56 36.69 -18.44
CA VAL A 388 17.85 36.01 -18.62
C VAL A 388 18.87 36.75 -17.76
N GLU A 389 19.25 36.17 -16.62
CA GLU A 389 20.48 36.54 -15.93
C GLU A 389 21.59 35.56 -16.29
N ARG A 390 22.65 36.11 -16.89
CA ARG A 390 23.91 35.44 -17.17
C ARG A 390 24.61 35.17 -15.84
N VAL A 391 24.99 33.93 -15.58
CA VAL A 391 26.02 33.60 -14.60
C VAL A 391 27.26 33.17 -15.38
N GLU A 392 28.33 33.95 -15.21
CA GLU A 392 29.66 33.73 -15.78
C GLU A 392 30.26 32.44 -15.22
N GLU A 393 30.80 31.61 -16.11
CA GLU A 393 31.70 30.51 -15.77
C GLU A 393 33.06 31.10 -15.32
N ALA A 394 33.50 30.75 -14.11
CA ALA A 394 34.86 31.00 -13.66
C ALA A 394 35.77 29.80 -14.03
N PRO A 395 37.05 30.03 -14.39
CA PRO A 395 37.88 29.02 -15.04
C PRO A 395 38.70 28.15 -14.07
N VAL A 396 38.91 26.91 -14.55
CA VAL A 396 39.83 25.81 -14.16
C VAL A 396 39.47 24.97 -12.94
#